data_AF-A0A968TXI4-F1
#
_entry.id   AF-A0A968TXI4-F1
#
_cell.length_a   1.000
_cell.length_b   1.000
_cell.length_c   1.000
_cell.angle_alpha   90.00
_cell.angle_beta   90.00
_cell.angle_gamma   90.00
#
_symmetry.space_group_name_H-M   'P 1'
#
loop_
_entity.id
_entity.type
_entity.pdbx_description
1 polymer ?
#
loop_
_entity_poly.entity_id
_entity_poly.type
_entity_poly.pdbx_seq_one_letter_code
_entity_poly.pdbx_strand_id
1 'polypeptide(L)' 'MRRLLMIDDDTKLVALVREYLAPQGFELLAAHDGPSGLEAARAQEPALVILDLMLPGLDGLEVCRRLRAASAVPC' A
#
# COMPACT_ATOMS: atom_id res chain seq x y z
N MET A 1 -7.51 10.95 11.10
CA MET A 1 -7.40 9.48 10.90
C MET A 1 -6.07 9.20 10.23
N ARG A 2 -5.40 8.11 10.61
CA ARG A 2 -4.06 7.79 10.07
C ARG A 2 -4.25 6.90 8.83
N ARG A 3 -3.78 7.37 7.68
CA ARG A 3 -3.91 6.65 6.40
C ARG A 3 -2.81 5.60 6.26
N LEU A 4 -3.19 4.41 5.86
CA LEU A 4 -2.31 3.30 5.50
C LEU A 4 -2.58 2.97 4.04
N LEU A 5 -1.57 2.51 3.30
CA LEU A 5 -1.76 2.04 1.92
C LEU A 5 -1.43 0.55 1.87
N MET A 6 -2.32 -0.24 1.27
CA MET A 6 -2.04 -1.64 0.93
C MET A 6 -1.92 -1.77 -0.58
N ILE A 7 -0.84 -2.40 -1.05
CA ILE A 7 -0.57 -2.70 -2.46
C ILE A 7 -0.54 -4.21 -2.58
N ASP A 8 -1.67 -4.79 -3.03
CA ASP A 8 -1.92 -6.23 -3.07
C ASP A 8 -3.03 -6.52 -4.10
N ASP A 9 -2.83 -7.48 -4.98
CA ASP A 9 -3.80 -7.86 -6.01
C ASP A 9 -4.91 -8.79 -5.47
N ASP A 10 -4.73 -9.41 -4.30
CA ASP A 10 -5.79 -10.13 -3.60
C ASP A 10 -6.78 -9.18 -2.91
N THR A 11 -7.79 -8.80 -3.69
CA THR A 11 -8.91 -7.97 -3.22
C THR A 11 -9.63 -8.51 -1.98
N LYS A 12 -9.65 -9.84 -1.74
CA LYS A 12 -10.31 -10.41 -0.55
C LYS A 12 -9.47 -10.16 0.69
N LEU A 13 -8.15 -10.32 0.58
CA LEU A 13 -7.23 -10.01 1.67
C LEU A 13 -7.27 -8.51 2.00
N VAL A 14 -7.25 -7.65 0.98
CA VAL A 14 -7.39 -6.19 1.17
C VAL A 14 -8.68 -5.83 1.91
N ALA A 15 -9.81 -6.45 1.55
CA ALA A 15 -11.09 -6.21 2.22
C ALA A 15 -11.05 -6.66 3.69
N LEU A 16 -10.50 -7.85 3.98
CA LEU A 16 -10.34 -8.36 5.33
C LEU A 16 -9.48 -7.42 6.20
N VAL A 17 -8.34 -6.97 5.67
CA VAL A 17 -7.43 -6.06 6.39
C VAL A 17 -8.08 -4.70 6.63
N ARG A 18 -8.85 -4.19 5.65
CA ARG A 18 -9.65 -2.97 5.80
C ARG A 18 -10.65 -3.07 6.95
N GLU A 19 -11.41 -4.16 6.99
CA GLU A 19 -12.40 -4.42 8.04
C GLU A 19 -11.75 -4.55 9.43
N TYR A 20 -10.55 -5.13 9.49
CA TYR A 20 -9.79 -5.27 10.74
C TYR A 20 -9.24 -3.93 11.27
N LEU A 21 -8.79 -3.06 10.38
CA LEU A 21 -8.13 -1.80 10.73
C LEU A 21 -9.12 -0.63 10.94
N ALA A 22 -10.29 -0.66 10.30
CA ALA A 22 -11.29 0.40 10.43
C ALA A 22 -11.76 0.64 11.88
N PRO A 23 -12.08 -0.38 12.71
CA PRO A 23 -12.43 -0.19 14.12
C PRO A 23 -11.31 0.42 14.96
N GLN A 24 -10.06 0.31 14.51
CA GLN A 24 -8.89 0.88 15.18
C GLN A 24 -8.63 2.34 14.78
N GLY A 25 -9.49 2.94 13.95
CA GLY A 25 -9.41 4.34 13.52
C GLY A 25 -8.42 4.61 12.38
N PHE A 26 -7.97 3.55 11.70
CA PHE A 26 -7.16 3.65 10.49
C PHE A 26 -8.03 3.71 9.24
N GLU A 27 -7.57 4.48 8.26
CA GLU A 27 -8.14 4.50 6.91
C GLU A 27 -7.19 3.73 5.99
N LEU A 28 -7.65 2.60 5.45
CA LEU A 28 -6.85 1.80 4.51
C LEU A 28 -7.15 2.24 3.07
N LEU A 29 -6.14 2.72 2.35
CA LEU A 29 -6.14 2.90 0.91
C LEU A 29 -5.66 1.60 0.26
N ALA A 30 -6.12 1.34 -0.97
CA ALA A 30 -5.76 0.11 -1.69
C ALA A 30 -5.31 0.43 -3.12
N ALA A 31 -4.30 -0.30 -3.57
CA ALA A 31 -3.86 -0.40 -4.95
C ALA A 31 -3.65 -1.90 -5.27
N HIS A 32 -3.87 -2.29 -6.51
CA HIS A 32 -3.87 -3.71 -6.93
C HIS A 32 -2.76 -4.04 -7.92
N ASP A 33 -1.85 -3.09 -8.12
CA ASP A 33 -0.66 -3.23 -8.94
C ASP A 33 0.43 -2.26 -8.45
N GLY A 34 1.69 -2.55 -8.80
CA GLY A 34 2.82 -1.73 -8.36
C GLY A 34 2.77 -0.28 -8.86
N PRO A 35 2.50 0.00 -10.15
CA PRO A 35 2.36 1.36 -10.67
C PRO A 35 1.32 2.21 -9.93
N SER A 36 0.08 1.73 -9.78
CA SER A 36 -0.98 2.44 -9.06
C SER A 36 -0.65 2.59 -7.58
N GLY A 37 0.03 1.61 -6.99
CA GLY A 37 0.56 1.69 -5.62
C GLY A 37 1.58 2.81 -5.43
N LEU A 38 2.51 2.98 -6.38
CA LEU A 38 3.50 4.06 -6.36
C LEU A 38 2.85 5.45 -6.50
N GLU A 39 1.86 5.58 -7.39
CA GLU A 39 1.11 6.82 -7.56
C GLU A 39 0.31 7.16 -6.30
N ALA A 40 -0.41 6.18 -5.73
CA ALA A 40 -1.18 6.35 -4.50
C ALA A 40 -0.28 6.74 -3.32
N ALA A 41 0.88 6.09 -3.16
CA ALA A 41 1.82 6.42 -2.09
C ALA A 41 2.33 7.86 -2.17
N ARG A 42 2.54 8.38 -3.39
CA ARG A 42 2.94 9.78 -3.62
C ARG A 42 1.81 10.76 -3.39
N ALA A 43 0.60 10.44 -3.86
CA ALA A 43 -0.54 11.36 -3.81
C ALA A 43 -1.18 11.46 -2.41
N GLN A 44 -1.12 10.39 -1.62
CA GLN A 44 -1.90 10.28 -0.38
C GLN A 44 -1.06 10.38 0.90
N GLU A 45 0.27 10.33 0.76
CA GLU A 45 1.26 10.39 1.85
C GLU A 45 0.86 9.48 3.03
N PRO A 46 0.73 8.16 2.81
CA PRO A 46 0.34 7.24 3.87
C PRO A 46 1.42 7.17 4.96
N ALA A 47 1.02 6.82 6.18
CA ALA A 47 1.95 6.65 7.30
C ALA A 47 2.68 5.31 7.28
N LEU A 48 2.18 4.33 6.51
CA LEU A 48 2.72 2.99 6.35
C LEU A 48 2.22 2.42 5.01
N VAL A 49 3.06 1.65 4.33
CA VAL A 49 2.70 0.86 3.17
C VAL A 49 2.80 -0.63 3.51
N ILE A 50 1.71 -1.37 3.31
CA ILE A 50 1.67 -2.83 3.32
C ILE A 50 1.81 -3.27 1.86
N LEU A 51 2.82 -4.06 1.55
CA LEU A 51 3.20 -4.36 0.17
C LEU A 51 3.33 -5.85 -0.03
N ASP A 52 2.58 -6.39 -0.98
CA ASP A 52 2.84 -7.72 -1.50
C ASP A 52 4.08 -7.73 -2.39
N LEU A 53 4.85 -8.82 -2.32
CA LEU A 53 6.04 -9.02 -3.12
C LEU A 53 5.68 -9.50 -4.54
N MET A 54 4.59 -10.25 -4.68
CA MET A 54 4.21 -10.95 -5.90
C MET A 54 3.12 -10.18 -6.67
N LEU A 55 3.43 -8.94 -7.05
CA LEU A 55 2.48 -8.09 -7.77
C LEU A 55 2.52 -8.27 -9.29
N PRO A 56 1.38 -8.10 -9.98
CA PRO A 56 1.33 -8.03 -11.43
C PRO A 56 2.00 -6.73 -11.94
N GLY A 57 2.76 -6.85 -13.04
CA GLY A 57 3.37 -5.73 -13.77
C GLY A 57 4.67 -5.18 -13.18
N LEU A 58 4.76 -4.99 -11.85
CA LEU A 58 5.96 -4.49 -11.19
C LEU A 58 6.18 -5.21 -9.85
N ASP A 59 7.36 -5.83 -9.71
CA ASP A 59 7.79 -6.54 -8.50
C ASP A 59 7.70 -5.63 -7.25
N GLY A 60 7.14 -6.15 -6.16
CA GLY A 60 7.04 -5.43 -4.89
C GLY A 60 8.39 -4.95 -4.36
N LEU A 61 9.50 -5.67 -4.62
CA LEU A 61 10.84 -5.19 -4.26
C LEU A 61 11.23 -3.91 -5.02
N GLU A 62 10.86 -3.82 -6.30
CA GLU A 62 11.08 -2.62 -7.11
C GLU A 62 10.17 -1.47 -6.65
N VAL A 63 8.92 -1.76 -6.25
CA VAL A 63 8.04 -0.79 -5.62
C VAL A 63 8.67 -0.22 -4.35
N CYS A 64 9.10 -1.06 -3.39
CA CYS A 64 9.70 -0.57 -2.15
C CYS A 64 11.03 0.15 -2.40
N ARG A 65 11.84 -0.28 -3.38
CA ARG A 65 13.05 0.45 -3.80
C ARG A 65 12.73 1.87 -4.27
N ARG A 66 11.72 2.04 -5.13
CA ARG A 66 11.28 3.35 -5.63
C ARG A 66 10.65 4.21 -4.55
N LEU A 67 9.88 3.61 -3.64
CA LEU A 67 9.32 4.31 -2.48
C LEU A 67 10.44 4.84 -1.59
N ARG A 68 11.43 4.01 -1.21
CA ARG A 68 12.57 4.42 -0.38
C ARG A 68 13.42 5.52 -1.02
N ALA A 69 13.53 5.53 -2.36
CA ALA A 69 14.26 6.57 -3.08
C ALA A 69 13.54 7.94 -3.08
N ALA A 70 12.21 7.94 -2.91
CA ALA A 70 11.38 9.15 -3.02
C ALA A 70 10.71 9.57 -1.70
N SER A 71 10.67 8.69 -0.68
CA SER A 71 9.95 8.88 0.57
C SER A 71 10.60 8.07 1.70
N ALA A 72 10.45 8.56 2.93
CA ALA A 72 10.83 7.86 4.15
C ALA A 72 9.69 7.02 4.75
N VAL A 73 8.58 6.86 4.03
CA VAL A 73 7.46 6.04 4.49
C VAL A 73 7.92 4.60 4.75
N PRO A 74 7.55 4.00 5.90
CA PRO A 74 7.81 2.60 6.14
C PRO A 74 7.10 1.71 5.10
N CYS A 75 7.92 0.95 4.38
CA CYS A 75 7.69 -0.36 3.75
C CYS A 75 8.87 -1.25 4.21
#